data_AF-A0A6A6I3E9-F1
#
_entry.id   AF-A0A6A6I3E9-F1
#
_cell.length_a   1.000
_cell.length_b   1.000
_cell.length_c   1.000
_cell.angle_alpha   90.00
_cell.angle_beta   90.00
_cell.angle_gamma   90.00
#
_symmetry.space_group_name_H-M   'P 1'
#
loop_
_entity.id
_entity.type
_entity.pdbx_description
1 polymer ?
#
loop_
_entity_poly.entity_id
_entity_poly.type
_entity_poly.pdbx_seq_one_letter_code
_entity_poly.pdbx_strand_id
1 'polypeptide(L)'
;MAALRHPILSRWLFCVCALVCAAAAFPLHNITLPLPLGTTNHGTPGLLCTPTKWTDIALFYLFNYVAHAATVLTRPGERSDDFFASVVGSLLCPTLGLYRGIEAILCGAVFARKDDLRKAARSGALCMVVRGRDWRPLDGDEASNG
;
A
#
# COMPACT_ATOMS: atom_id res chain seq x y z
N MET A 1 21.33 -12.87 22.89
CA MET A 1 21.91 -12.04 21.83
C MET A 1 22.50 -12.94 20.77
N ALA A 2 21.81 -13.13 19.63
CA ALA A 2 22.34 -13.84 18.48
C ALA A 2 22.12 -12.97 17.25
N ALA A 3 23.20 -12.39 16.75
CA ALA A 3 23.22 -11.53 15.58
C ALA A 3 23.07 -12.38 14.32
N LEU A 4 21.88 -12.36 13.71
CA LEU A 4 21.65 -12.91 12.37
C LEU A 4 22.20 -11.93 11.33
N ARG A 5 23.45 -12.18 10.93
CA ARG A 5 24.15 -11.55 9.81
C ARG A 5 23.50 -12.01 8.50
N HIS A 6 22.59 -11.21 7.94
CA HIS A 6 22.01 -11.42 6.59
C HIS A 6 22.61 -10.45 5.57
N PRO A 7 23.80 -10.72 4.99
CA PRO A 7 24.44 -9.86 3.98
C PRO A 7 23.68 -9.82 2.64
N ILE A 8 22.74 -10.75 2.44
CA ILE A 8 21.94 -10.85 1.22
C ILE A 8 20.83 -9.79 1.23
N LEU A 9 20.11 -9.61 2.35
CA LEU A 9 19.06 -8.58 2.47
C LEU A 9 19.63 -7.16 2.30
N SER A 10 20.82 -6.90 2.84
CA SER A 10 21.54 -5.63 2.69
C SER A 10 21.84 -5.30 1.22
N ARG A 11 22.26 -6.29 0.41
CA ARG A 11 22.52 -6.11 -1.03
C ARG A 11 21.25 -5.82 -1.83
N TRP A 12 20.13 -6.47 -1.51
CA TRP A 12 18.85 -6.18 -2.18
C TRP A 12 18.32 -4.79 -1.82
N LEU A 13 18.45 -4.38 -0.55
CA LEU A 13 18.07 -3.03 -0.11
C LEU A 13 18.93 -1.96 -0.80
N PHE A 14 20.24 -2.20 -0.95
CA PHE A 14 21.17 -1.30 -1.64
C PHE A 14 20.88 -1.21 -3.13
N CYS A 15 20.55 -2.32 -3.80
CA CYS A 15 20.17 -2.32 -5.22
C CYS A 15 18.86 -1.57 -5.47
N VAL A 16 17.86 -1.73 -4.60
CA VAL A 16 16.59 -0.97 -4.71
C VAL A 16 16.83 0.53 -4.50
N CYS A 17 17.67 0.92 -3.55
CA CYS A 17 18.06 2.33 -3.35
C CYS A 17 18.83 2.91 -4.55
N ALA A 18 19.75 2.14 -5.14
CA ALA A 18 20.52 2.57 -6.31
C ALA A 18 19.66 2.69 -7.57
N LEU A 19 18.65 1.82 -7.74
CA LEU A 19 17.72 1.87 -8.87
C LEU A 19 16.86 3.14 -8.88
N VAL A 20 16.60 3.73 -7.71
CA VAL A 20 15.77 4.93 -7.56
C VAL A 20 16.53 6.21 -7.91
N CYS A 21 17.87 6.23 -7.94
CA CYS A 21 18.63 7.47 -7.96
C CYS A 21 19.28 7.84 -9.31
N ALA A 22 19.14 7.03 -10.35
CA ALA A 22 19.71 7.33 -11.67
C ALA A 22 18.70 8.06 -12.58
N ALA A 23 18.26 9.25 -12.17
CA ALA A 23 17.68 10.20 -13.12
C ALA A 23 18.84 10.81 -13.93
N ALA A 24 19.29 10.07 -14.95
CA ALA A 24 20.25 10.62 -15.92
C ALA A 24 19.56 11.73 -16.72
N ALA A 25 20.12 12.94 -16.69
CA ALA A 25 19.67 14.02 -17.56
C ALA A 25 19.99 13.65 -19.01
N PHE A 26 18.95 13.43 -19.82
CA PHE A 26 19.09 13.17 -21.25
C PHE A 26 19.61 14.43 -21.98
N PRO A 27 20.35 14.27 -23.10
CA PRO A 27 20.81 15.39 -23.90
C PRO A 27 19.64 16.17 -24.50
N LEU A 28 19.59 17.47 -24.22
CA LEU A 28 18.53 18.37 -24.69
C LEU A 28 18.64 18.59 -26.21
N HIS A 29 17.59 18.26 -26.96
CA HIS A 29 17.48 18.58 -28.39
C HIS A 29 16.59 19.80 -28.59
N ASN A 30 17.00 20.71 -29.48
CA ASN A 30 16.22 21.91 -29.80
C ASN A 30 15.18 21.56 -30.88
N ILE A 31 13.90 21.49 -30.48
CA ILE A 31 12.78 21.21 -31.36
C ILE A 31 11.74 22.33 -31.29
N THR A 32 11.22 22.75 -32.44
CA THR A 32 10.14 23.74 -32.51
C THR A 32 8.81 23.00 -32.46
N LEU A 33 8.06 23.15 -31.37
CA LEU A 33 6.75 22.53 -31.18
C LEU A 33 5.64 23.60 -31.21
N PRO A 34 4.50 23.36 -31.88
CA PRO A 34 3.33 24.21 -31.72
C PRO A 34 2.78 24.03 -30.30
N LEU A 35 2.72 25.13 -29.54
CA LEU A 35 2.28 25.15 -28.15
C LEU A 35 0.94 25.87 -28.01
N PRO A 36 0.10 25.47 -27.04
CA PRO A 36 -1.11 26.21 -26.72
C PRO A 36 -0.76 27.61 -26.21
N LEU A 37 -1.62 28.58 -26.54
CA LEU A 37 -1.49 29.96 -26.07
C LEU A 37 -1.47 30.02 -24.54
N GLY A 38 -0.56 30.80 -23.97
CA GLY A 38 -0.38 30.90 -22.51
C GLY A 38 0.64 29.92 -21.91
N THR A 39 1.37 29.18 -22.75
CA THR A 39 2.49 28.33 -22.29
C THR A 39 3.67 29.18 -21.84
N THR A 40 4.25 28.88 -20.67
CA THR A 40 5.40 29.57 -20.09
C THR A 40 6.52 28.59 -19.75
N ASN A 41 7.78 29.04 -19.79
CA ASN A 41 8.94 28.23 -19.38
C ASN A 41 9.64 28.76 -18.11
N HIS A 42 9.14 29.84 -17.53
CA HIS A 42 9.69 30.49 -16.32
C HIS A 42 11.22 30.71 -16.36
N GLY A 43 11.81 30.89 -17.55
CA GLY A 43 13.26 31.06 -17.73
C GLY A 43 14.09 29.79 -17.47
N THR A 44 13.45 28.64 -17.27
CA THR A 44 14.14 27.37 -16.98
C THR A 44 14.12 26.48 -18.23
N PRO A 45 15.30 26.16 -18.81
CA PRO A 45 15.35 25.30 -20.00
C PRO A 45 14.82 23.89 -19.66
N GLY A 46 13.90 23.39 -20.48
CA GLY A 46 13.28 22.08 -20.30
C GLY A 46 12.03 22.07 -19.40
N LEU A 47 11.68 23.19 -18.77
CA LEU A 47 10.40 23.33 -18.06
C LEU A 47 9.36 23.93 -18.99
N LEU A 48 8.25 23.22 -19.19
CA LEU A 48 7.14 23.65 -20.03
C LEU A 48 5.85 23.60 -19.22
N CYS A 49 5.30 24.78 -18.90
CA CYS A 49 4.06 24.91 -18.16
C CYS A 49 2.94 25.25 -19.13
N THR A 50 2.00 24.33 -19.33
CA THR A 50 0.79 24.57 -20.12
C THR A 50 -0.29 25.25 -19.26
N PRO A 51 -1.19 26.04 -19.85
CA PRO A 51 -2.29 26.66 -19.12
C PRO A 51 -3.20 25.58 -18.51
N THR A 52 -3.36 25.61 -17.19
CA THR A 52 -4.21 24.67 -16.45
C THR A 52 -5.68 24.97 -16.72
N LYS A 53 -6.46 23.94 -17.04
CA LYS A 53 -7.93 24.00 -17.10
C LYS A 53 -8.52 23.57 -15.77
N TRP A 54 -9.73 24.05 -15.46
CA TRP A 54 -10.48 23.60 -14.29
C TRP A 54 -10.70 22.08 -14.25
N THR A 55 -10.83 21.46 -15.43
CA THR A 55 -10.93 20.00 -15.55
C THR A 55 -9.67 19.31 -15.04
N ASP A 56 -8.49 19.87 -15.32
CA ASP A 56 -7.21 19.27 -14.92
C ASP A 56 -7.09 19.31 -13.39
N ILE A 57 -7.50 20.41 -12.77
CA ILE A 57 -7.57 20.57 -11.31
C ILE A 57 -8.55 19.56 -10.70
N ALA A 58 -9.77 19.47 -11.25
CA ALA A 58 -10.80 18.56 -10.76
C ALA A 58 -10.36 17.10 -10.85
N LEU A 59 -9.80 16.70 -12.01
CA LEU A 59 -9.28 15.35 -12.22
C LEU A 59 -8.10 15.05 -11.30
N PHE A 60 -7.18 16.01 -11.11
CA PHE A 60 -6.05 15.84 -10.20
C PHE A 60 -6.51 15.48 -8.78
N TYR A 61 -7.45 16.24 -8.22
CA TYR A 61 -7.98 15.92 -6.89
C TYR A 61 -8.78 14.62 -6.88
N LEU A 62 -9.65 14.41 -7.87
CA LEU A 62 -10.47 13.20 -7.96
C LEU A 62 -9.61 11.94 -7.96
N PHE A 63 -8.61 11.87 -8.85
CA PHE A 63 -7.74 10.70 -8.93
C PHE A 63 -6.89 10.52 -7.68
N ASN A 64 -6.44 11.60 -7.02
CA ASN A 64 -5.73 11.48 -5.75
C ASN A 64 -6.62 10.88 -4.64
N TYR A 65 -7.87 11.33 -4.50
CA TYR A 65 -8.79 10.78 -3.50
C TYR A 65 -9.18 9.34 -3.80
N VAL A 66 -9.45 9.02 -5.07
CA VAL A 66 -9.73 7.64 -5.50
C VAL A 66 -8.53 6.75 -5.23
N ALA A 67 -7.31 7.20 -5.53
CA ALA A 67 -6.09 6.46 -5.25
C ALA A 67 -5.95 6.19 -3.74
N HIS A 68 -6.24 7.18 -2.88
CA HIS A 68 -6.23 6.96 -1.43
C HIS A 68 -7.27 5.99 -0.91
N ALA A 69 -8.48 6.03 -1.47
CA ALA A 69 -9.51 5.07 -1.12
C ALA A 69 -9.12 3.65 -1.57
N ALA A 70 -8.57 3.52 -2.78
CA ALA A 70 -8.20 2.24 -3.39
C ALA A 70 -6.98 1.59 -2.73
N THR A 71 -6.06 2.36 -2.15
CA THR A 71 -4.86 1.83 -1.49
C THR A 71 -5.07 1.43 -0.03
N VAL A 72 -6.26 1.67 0.54
CA VAL A 72 -6.54 1.25 1.92
C VAL A 72 -6.62 -0.26 1.99
N LEU A 73 -5.64 -0.85 2.68
CA LEU A 73 -5.60 -2.28 2.91
C LEU A 73 -6.61 -2.68 3.99
N THR A 74 -7.48 -3.62 3.67
CA THR A 74 -8.38 -4.29 4.63
C THR A 74 -7.55 -5.22 5.51
N ARG A 75 -7.65 -5.10 6.84
CA ARG A 75 -7.07 -6.10 7.74
C ARG A 75 -7.96 -7.35 7.76
N PRO A 76 -7.39 -8.56 7.80
CA PRO A 76 -8.21 -9.77 7.91
C PRO A 76 -8.91 -9.80 9.28
N GLY A 77 -10.20 -10.12 9.29
CA GLY A 77 -11.03 -10.12 10.51
C GLY A 77 -11.49 -8.73 10.97
N GLU A 78 -11.20 -7.67 10.22
CA GLU A 78 -11.65 -6.31 10.52
C GLU A 78 -13.17 -6.17 10.35
N ARG A 79 -13.80 -5.46 11.29
CA ARG A 79 -15.24 -5.14 11.21
C ARG A 79 -15.47 -4.03 10.19
N SER A 80 -16.62 -4.05 9.51
CA SER A 80 -16.88 -3.14 8.38
C SER A 80 -16.90 -1.65 8.76
N ASP A 81 -17.29 -1.32 9.98
CA ASP A 81 -17.25 0.03 10.56
C ASP A 81 -15.82 0.53 10.76
N ASP A 82 -14.94 -0.30 11.33
CA ASP A 82 -13.52 0.02 11.52
C ASP A 82 -12.80 0.20 10.18
N PHE A 83 -13.15 -0.64 9.19
CA PHE A 83 -12.64 -0.51 7.83
C PHE A 83 -13.07 0.83 7.21
N PHE A 84 -14.35 1.19 7.32
CA PHE A 84 -14.85 2.46 6.78
C PHE A 84 -14.18 3.67 7.45
N ALA A 85 -14.04 3.68 8.78
CA ALA A 85 -13.34 4.73 9.50
C ALA A 85 -11.89 4.87 9.02
N SER A 86 -11.22 3.75 8.76
CA SER A 86 -9.87 3.74 8.21
C SER A 86 -9.78 4.27 6.78
N VAL A 87 -10.79 4.00 5.95
CA VAL A 87 -10.88 4.58 4.60
C VAL A 87 -11.02 6.09 4.68
N VAL A 88 -11.96 6.59 5.49
CA VAL A 88 -12.14 8.03 5.72
C VAL A 88 -10.85 8.67 6.27
N GLY A 89 -10.19 8.01 7.22
CA GLY A 89 -8.90 8.45 7.75
C GLY A 89 -7.82 8.56 6.66
N SER A 90 -7.73 7.59 5.75
CA SER A 90 -6.79 7.61 4.62
C SER A 90 -7.08 8.73 3.62
N LEU A 91 -8.36 9.07 3.38
CA LEU A 91 -8.73 10.22 2.54
C LEU A 91 -8.29 11.56 3.16
N LEU A 92 -8.38 11.69 4.49
CA LEU A 92 -8.01 12.92 5.20
C LEU A 92 -6.51 13.03 5.48
N CYS A 93 -5.84 11.90 5.70
CA CYS A 93 -4.43 11.82 6.04
C CYS A 93 -3.75 10.66 5.27
N PRO A 94 -3.02 10.98 4.18
CA PRO A 94 -2.35 10.01 3.30
C PRO A 94 -1.50 8.96 4.03
N THR A 95 -0.85 9.36 5.13
CA THR A 95 0.10 8.54 5.86
C THR A 95 -0.56 7.39 6.61
N LEU A 96 -1.85 7.48 6.92
CA LEU A 96 -2.59 6.44 7.63
C LEU A 96 -2.78 5.19 6.77
N GLY A 97 -3.07 5.35 5.47
CA GLY A 97 -3.15 4.22 4.54
C GLY A 97 -1.80 3.51 4.35
N LEU A 98 -0.71 4.29 4.29
CA LEU A 98 0.65 3.76 4.15
C LEU A 98 1.06 2.87 5.34
N TYR A 99 0.74 3.27 6.57
CA TYR A 99 1.07 2.51 7.77
C TYR A 99 0.53 1.07 7.71
N ARG A 100 -0.73 0.90 7.29
CA ARG A 100 -1.37 -0.42 7.16
C ARG A 100 -0.68 -1.29 6.10
N GLY A 101 -0.27 -0.68 4.99
CA GLY A 101 0.50 -1.36 3.95
C GLY A 101 1.86 -1.84 4.45
N ILE A 102 2.58 -0.98 5.19
CA ILE A 102 3.87 -1.34 5.80
C ILE A 102 3.69 -2.49 6.80
N GLU A 103 2.70 -2.42 7.67
CA GLU A 103 2.40 -3.47 8.65
C GLU A 103 2.11 -4.81 7.96
N ALA A 104 1.33 -4.82 6.88
CA ALA A 104 1.06 -6.02 6.10
C ALA A 104 2.29 -6.61 5.38
N ILE A 105 3.24 -5.76 4.98
CA ILE A 105 4.52 -6.22 4.42
C ILE A 105 5.39 -6.81 5.54
N LEU A 106 5.51 -6.11 6.67
CA LEU A 106 6.36 -6.49 7.80
C LEU A 106 5.88 -7.73 8.54
N CYS A 107 4.57 -8.02 8.52
CA CYS A 107 4.02 -9.23 9.13
C CYS A 107 4.58 -10.51 8.50
N GLY A 108 5.08 -10.44 7.25
CA GLY A 108 5.82 -11.51 6.61
C GLY A 108 5.01 -12.81 6.46
N ALA A 109 3.68 -12.71 6.37
CA ALA A 109 2.79 -13.87 6.29
C ALA A 109 3.11 -14.74 5.06
N VAL A 110 3.50 -14.14 3.93
CA VAL A 110 3.92 -14.85 2.71
C VAL A 110 5.15 -15.75 2.93
N PHE A 111 6.00 -15.44 3.91
CA PHE A 111 7.18 -16.24 4.24
C PHE A 111 6.88 -17.44 5.14
N ALA A 112 5.68 -17.55 5.71
CA ALA A 112 5.23 -18.77 6.41
C ALA A 112 4.77 -19.81 5.38
N ARG A 113 5.74 -20.46 4.71
CA ARG A 113 5.43 -21.54 3.76
C ARG A 113 5.02 -22.81 4.52
N LYS A 114 3.91 -23.43 4.08
CA LYS A 114 3.38 -24.74 4.51
C LYS A 114 2.63 -24.81 5.86
N ASP A 115 2.36 -23.67 6.49
CA ASP A 115 1.62 -23.63 7.77
C ASP A 115 0.57 -22.51 7.71
N ASP A 116 -0.67 -22.89 7.39
CA ASP A 116 -1.77 -21.96 7.20
C ASP A 116 -2.17 -21.28 8.51
N LEU A 117 -2.04 -21.98 9.65
CA LEU A 117 -2.29 -21.40 10.97
C LEU A 117 -1.25 -20.33 11.30
N ARG A 118 0.03 -20.60 11.05
CA ARG A 118 1.10 -19.61 11.24
C ARG A 118 0.99 -18.44 10.27
N LYS A 119 0.53 -18.67 9.05
CA LYS A 119 0.25 -17.62 8.07
C LYS A 119 -0.90 -16.74 8.55
N ALA A 120 -2.01 -17.34 8.99
CA ALA A 120 -3.16 -16.64 9.55
C ALA A 120 -2.79 -15.86 10.82
N ALA A 121 -2.01 -16.45 11.72
CA ALA A 121 -1.52 -15.79 12.93
C ALA A 121 -0.67 -14.56 12.60
N ARG A 122 0.26 -14.68 11.64
CA ARG A 122 1.11 -13.56 11.21
C ARG A 122 0.32 -12.44 10.55
N SER A 123 -0.70 -12.77 9.75
CA SER A 123 -1.54 -11.75 9.13
C SER A 123 -2.59 -11.14 10.07
N GLY A 124 -2.70 -11.61 11.32
CA GLY A 124 -3.75 -11.19 12.24
C GLY A 124 -5.15 -11.76 11.90
N ALA A 125 -5.21 -12.81 11.10
CA ALA A 125 -6.44 -13.43 10.61
C ALA A 125 -6.94 -14.59 11.51
N LEU A 126 -6.34 -14.81 12.67
CA LEU A 126 -6.69 -15.93 13.54
C LEU A 126 -8.07 -15.69 14.15
N CYS A 127 -9.00 -16.60 13.90
CA CYS A 127 -10.34 -16.56 14.46
C CYS A 127 -10.51 -17.71 15.45
N MET A 128 -11.18 -17.45 16.58
CA MET A 128 -11.54 -18.47 17.56
C MET A 128 -13.04 -18.74 17.47
N VAL A 129 -13.41 -20.02 17.34
CA VAL A 129 -14.81 -20.43 17.46
C VAL A 129 -15.17 -20.52 18.93
N VAL A 130 -16.02 -19.61 19.39
CA VAL A 130 -16.54 -19.60 20.76
C VAL A 130 -17.94 -20.21 20.75
N ARG A 131 -18.14 -21.27 21.54
CA ARG A 131 -19.45 -21.88 21.73
C ARG A 131 -20.33 -20.92 22.55
N GLY A 132 -21.53 -20.66 22.04
CA GLY A 132 -22.53 -19.86 22.76
C GLY A 132 -23.03 -20.59 24.01
N ARG A 133 -23.69 -19.86 24.92
CA ARG A 133 -24.23 -20.43 26.17
C ARG A 133 -25.26 -21.54 25.93
N ASP A 134 -25.97 -21.45 24.81
CA ASP A 134 -27.02 -22.40 24.41
C ASP A 134 -26.49 -23.54 23.52
N TRP A 135 -25.19 -23.57 23.22
CA TRP A 135 -24.61 -24.59 22.38
C TRP A 135 -24.55 -25.92 23.14
N ARG A 136 -25.12 -26.97 22.54
CA ARG A 136 -25.07 -28.36 23.01
C ARG A 136 -24.50 -29.21 21.87
N PRO A 137 -23.52 -30.10 22.13
CA PRO A 137 -23.07 -31.06 21.13
C PRO A 137 -24.22 -32.02 20.80
N LEU A 138 -24.34 -32.44 19.54
CA LEU A 138 -25.21 -33.56 19.21
C LEU A 138 -24.48 -34.87 19.53
N ASP A 139 -25.23 -35.90 19.92
CA ASP A 139 -24.65 -37.22 20.22
C ASP A 139 -23.92 -37.76 18.98
N GLY A 140 -22.59 -37.90 19.10
CA GLY A 140 -21.70 -38.30 18.01
C GLY A 140 -20.75 -37.20 17.49
N ASP A 141 -20.90 -35.95 17.94
CA ASP A 141 -19.94 -34.88 17.61
C ASP A 141 -18.63 -35.06 18.39
N GLU A 142 -17.59 -35.57 17.74
CA GLU A 142 -16.23 -35.51 18.28
C GLU A 142 -15.62 -34.12 18.06
N ALA A 143 -14.99 -33.58 19.10
CA ALA A 143 -14.14 -32.41 18.98
C ALA A 143 -12.85 -32.82 18.24
N SER A 144 -12.90 -32.78 16.92
CA SER A 144 -11.73 -32.88 16.06
C SER A 144 -10.75 -31.76 16.40
N ASN A 145 -9.61 -32.12 17.00
CA ASN A 145 -8.47 -31.23 17.16
C ASN A 145 -7.77 -31.12 15.80
N GLY A 146 -8.17 -30.13 15.00
CA GLY A 146 -7.48 -29.72 13.77
C GLY A 146 -6.14 -29.04 14.04
#